data_AF-A0AAV0ZKY3-F1
#
_entry.id   AF-A0AAV0ZKY3-F1
#
_cell.length_a   1.000
_cell.length_b   1.000
_cell.length_c   1.000
_cell.angle_alpha   90.00
_cell.angle_beta   90.00
_cell.angle_gamma   90.00
#
_symmetry.space_group_name_H-M   'P 1'
#
loop_
_entity.id
_entity.type
_entity.pdbx_description
1 polymer ?
#
loop_
_entity_poly.entity_id
_entity_poly.type
_entity_poly.pdbx_seq_one_letter_code
_entity_poly.pdbx_strand_id
1 'polypeptide(L)'
;MSSSSFPDVFCWIQNLPPISEWETNSISLNICSSTTSQPFLNLTISKTHESSKLSFIIVADFNNIHIHLWTSKPFKPNSKTINLLDQETIPNLFVNFIQDILHYGSNKNNPFIRIPKLDSDPNLPNIFNLTFFTLLFLVCIYESPRDLRDAFIGVLKDHLTSFQSRQASKLLMKLLGSNLQEQWMRSMNLGITNWVGELEEQYQNMFRTPCSLLSYAFSTFGMWKVQVYCPAICMDVEKSESHPRERLQFSLKYHQVESVFQFNYKADVKEEWVEIMVNVDNIRCDVTKLVNDSLVKERGAGAGEKHFPSRISLQLTPTRQDQVVSLSVGKSTDNPKKEIGSDKGIEASIEPSTHIGLKVSSGESTTVSLKPWKFEQSVYGYSANMNWFLHDSMDGKEVFSSKPSKCALINPKSWFKNRYSSAYRPFTRQGGVIFAGDEYGERVWWKVDKSAIGKTMEWEIRGWIWLTYWPNKRVTLYNETRRLEFREIVNLDVA
;
A
#
# COMPACT_ATOMS: atom_id res chain seq x y z
N MET A 1 8.64 -5.22 31.54
CA MET A 1 7.85 -4.97 30.32
C MET A 1 6.39 -4.90 30.73
N SER A 2 5.87 -3.72 31.04
CA SER A 2 4.45 -3.54 31.33
C SER A 2 3.70 -3.59 30.00
N SER A 3 2.82 -4.58 29.81
CA SER A 3 1.85 -4.56 28.74
C SER A 3 0.89 -3.39 28.99
N SER A 4 1.16 -2.22 28.44
CA SER A 4 0.16 -1.16 28.39
C SER A 4 -0.92 -1.60 27.41
N SER A 5 -2.00 -2.18 27.91
CA SER A 5 -3.23 -2.36 27.14
C SER A 5 -3.70 -0.98 26.71
N PHE A 6 -3.77 -0.73 25.40
CA PHE A 6 -4.40 0.49 24.89
C PHE A 6 -5.86 0.56 25.35
N PRO A 7 -6.40 1.75 25.59
CA PRO A 7 -7.76 1.88 26.09
C PRO A 7 -8.77 1.43 25.03
N ASP A 8 -9.82 0.75 25.47
CA ASP A 8 -10.96 0.41 24.62
C ASP A 8 -11.88 1.64 24.53
N VAL A 9 -11.70 2.43 23.48
CA VAL A 9 -12.44 3.67 23.24
C VAL A 9 -13.91 3.37 22.99
N PHE A 10 -14.23 2.29 22.27
CA PHE A 10 -15.60 1.85 22.05
C PHE A 10 -16.32 1.54 23.37
N CYS A 11 -15.70 0.74 24.23
CA CYS A 11 -16.26 0.39 25.54
C CYS A 11 -16.37 1.62 26.45
N TRP A 12 -15.38 2.51 26.46
CA TRP A 12 -15.45 3.77 27.21
C TRP A 12 -16.63 4.64 26.76
N ILE A 13 -16.82 4.82 25.45
CA ILE A 13 -17.92 5.56 24.84
C ILE A 13 -19.28 4.96 25.22
N GLN A 14 -19.41 3.63 25.22
CA GLN A 14 -20.67 2.96 25.59
C GLN A 14 -21.03 3.10 27.07
N ASN A 15 -20.02 3.21 27.94
CA ASN A 15 -20.19 3.30 29.39
C ASN A 15 -20.20 4.76 29.90
N LEU A 16 -20.33 5.75 29.03
CA LEU A 16 -20.44 7.14 29.45
C LEU A 16 -21.73 7.38 30.26
N PRO A 17 -21.64 8.03 31.43
CA PRO A 17 -22.81 8.30 32.25
C PRO A 17 -23.75 9.32 31.57
N PRO A 18 -25.04 9.34 31.91
CA PRO A 18 -25.98 10.37 31.46
C PRO A 18 -25.46 11.79 31.71
N ILE A 19 -25.80 12.74 30.84
CA ILE A 19 -25.33 14.15 30.88
C ILE A 19 -25.61 14.84 32.22
N SER A 20 -26.70 14.43 32.89
CA SER A 20 -27.13 14.93 34.19
C SER A 20 -26.17 14.56 35.33
N GLU A 21 -25.38 13.50 35.16
CA GLU A 21 -24.45 12.98 36.18
C GLU A 21 -23.03 13.51 36.01
N TRP A 22 -22.78 14.36 35.01
CA TRP A 22 -21.44 14.91 34.77
C TRP A 22 -21.13 16.01 35.77
N GLU A 23 -20.10 15.82 36.60
CA GLU A 23 -19.61 16.83 37.56
C GLU A 23 -19.03 18.07 36.87
N THR A 24 -18.44 17.88 35.68
CA THR A 24 -17.84 18.94 34.86
C THR A 24 -18.49 18.98 33.47
N ASN A 25 -18.15 20.00 32.68
CA ASN A 25 -18.65 20.11 31.30
C ASN A 25 -18.01 19.10 30.34
N SER A 26 -17.07 18.26 30.80
CA SER A 26 -16.34 17.33 29.97
C SER A 26 -15.85 16.08 30.70
N ILE A 27 -15.85 14.93 30.02
CA ILE A 27 -15.22 13.70 30.52
C ILE A 27 -14.06 13.33 29.60
N SER A 28 -12.92 12.93 30.17
CA SER A 28 -11.72 12.58 29.41
C SER A 28 -11.30 11.12 29.63
N LEU A 29 -10.73 10.55 28.57
CA LEU A 29 -10.06 9.25 28.55
C LEU A 29 -8.59 9.49 28.18
N ASN A 30 -7.68 9.01 29.04
CA ASN A 30 -6.25 9.05 28.74
C ASN A 30 -5.89 7.95 27.73
N ILE A 31 -5.30 8.34 26.60
CA ILE A 31 -4.89 7.45 25.52
C ILE A 31 -3.43 7.05 25.66
N CYS A 32 -2.57 8.04 25.86
CA CYS A 32 -1.13 7.85 26.03
C CYS A 32 -0.69 8.58 27.31
N SER A 33 -0.23 7.80 28.29
CA SER A 33 0.45 8.31 29.48
C SER A 33 1.77 7.58 29.67
N SER A 34 2.87 8.30 29.62
CA SER A 34 4.14 7.85 30.16
C SER A 34 4.43 8.59 31.47
N THR A 35 5.22 7.97 32.34
CA THR A 35 5.42 8.37 33.73
C THR A 35 5.68 9.87 33.93
N THR A 36 4.85 10.47 34.80
CA THR A 36 4.94 11.73 35.58
C THR A 36 5.48 13.04 34.98
N SER A 37 6.15 13.05 33.82
CA SER A 37 6.74 14.29 33.24
C SER A 37 6.70 14.36 31.71
N GLN A 38 5.89 13.52 31.07
CA GLN A 38 5.80 13.42 29.60
C GLN A 38 4.43 13.91 29.08
N PRO A 39 4.33 14.29 27.80
CA PRO A 39 3.07 14.76 27.22
C PRO A 39 1.98 13.69 27.29
N PHE A 40 0.76 14.10 27.61
CA PHE A 40 -0.41 13.23 27.64
C PHE A 40 -1.27 13.45 26.41
N LEU A 41 -1.92 12.39 25.94
CA LEU A 41 -2.89 12.47 24.85
C LEU A 41 -4.23 11.99 25.38
N ASN A 42 -5.23 12.88 25.34
CA ASN A 42 -6.54 12.66 25.93
C ASN A 42 -7.64 12.75 24.86
N LEU A 43 -8.62 11.84 24.93
CA LEU A 43 -9.90 11.96 24.23
C LEU A 43 -10.92 12.54 25.19
N THR A 44 -11.46 13.71 24.90
CA THR A 44 -12.41 14.41 25.76
C THR A 44 -13.75 14.57 25.06
N ILE A 45 -14.85 14.21 25.72
CA ILE A 45 -16.20 14.58 25.28
C ILE A 45 -16.64 15.83 26.02
N SER A 46 -17.11 16.86 25.32
CA SER A 46 -17.48 18.15 25.91
C SER A 46 -18.85 18.65 25.47
N LYS A 47 -19.49 19.43 26.35
CA LYS A 47 -20.74 20.16 26.09
C LYS A 47 -20.41 21.47 25.37
N THR A 48 -21.07 21.75 24.25
CA THR A 48 -20.98 23.09 23.63
C THR A 48 -21.88 24.07 24.38
N HIS A 49 -21.35 25.21 24.82
CA HIS A 49 -22.04 26.15 25.73
C HIS A 49 -23.37 26.71 25.18
N GLU A 50 -23.54 26.75 23.85
CA GLU A 50 -24.69 27.39 23.19
C GLU A 50 -25.72 26.40 22.63
N SER A 51 -25.43 25.10 22.62
CA SER A 51 -26.34 24.08 22.09
C SER A 51 -26.19 22.80 22.88
N SER A 52 -27.27 22.08 23.17
CA SER A 52 -27.23 20.75 23.83
C SER A 52 -26.57 19.65 22.99
N LYS A 53 -25.53 19.99 22.22
CA LYS A 53 -24.74 19.12 21.37
C LYS A 53 -23.44 18.76 22.07
N LEU A 54 -23.01 17.52 21.82
CA LEU A 54 -21.74 16.98 22.29
C LEU A 54 -20.77 16.85 21.12
N SER A 55 -19.49 16.97 21.44
CA SER A 55 -18.39 16.74 20.50
C SER A 55 -17.24 16.02 21.21
N PHE A 56 -16.56 15.14 20.48
CA PHE A 56 -15.30 14.55 20.91
C PHE A 56 -14.14 15.43 20.47
N ILE A 57 -13.14 15.58 21.32
CA ILE A 57 -11.97 16.42 21.11
C ILE A 57 -10.73 15.61 21.46
N ILE A 58 -9.72 15.62 20.59
CA ILE A 58 -8.39 15.09 20.92
C ILE A 58 -7.55 16.27 21.42
N VAL A 59 -7.02 16.12 22.64
CA VAL A 59 -6.21 17.15 23.30
C VAL A 59 -4.85 16.56 23.66
N ALA A 60 -3.78 17.29 23.35
CA ALA A 60 -2.45 16.99 23.84
C ALA A 60 -2.09 17.95 24.98
N ASP A 61 -1.71 17.38 26.12
CA ASP A 61 -1.37 18.13 27.32
C ASP A 61 0.14 18.08 27.57
N PHE A 62 0.77 19.24 27.65
CA PHE A 62 2.20 19.36 27.93
C PHE A 62 2.45 20.57 28.83
N ASN A 63 3.10 20.36 29.99
CA ASN A 63 3.45 21.43 30.93
C ASN A 63 2.26 22.38 31.26
N ASN A 64 1.09 21.82 31.60
CA ASN A 64 -0.16 22.54 31.88
C ASN A 64 -0.76 23.34 30.71
N ILE A 65 -0.30 23.11 29.48
CA ILE A 65 -0.91 23.67 28.26
C ILE A 65 -1.73 22.58 27.57
N HIS A 66 -3.01 22.88 27.34
CA HIS A 66 -3.95 22.04 26.61
C HIS A 66 -3.97 22.44 25.13
N ILE A 67 -3.48 21.58 24.24
CA ILE A 67 -3.41 21.81 22.80
C ILE A 67 -4.54 21.03 22.13
N HIS A 68 -5.49 21.75 21.54
CA HIS A 68 -6.59 21.15 20.79
C HIS A 68 -6.10 20.68 19.42
N LEU A 69 -6.12 19.37 19.18
CA LEU A 69 -5.61 18.78 17.94
C LEU A 69 -6.73 18.46 16.94
N TRP A 70 -7.89 17.99 17.42
CA TRP A 70 -9.00 17.60 16.56
C TRP A 70 -10.33 17.72 17.28
N THR A 71 -11.42 17.91 16.53
CA THR A 71 -12.79 17.97 17.06
C THR A 71 -13.76 17.29 16.12
N SER A 72 -14.62 16.42 16.65
CA SER A 72 -15.66 15.70 15.90
C SER A 72 -16.78 16.62 15.45
N LYS A 73 -17.58 16.16 14.49
CA LYS A 73 -18.86 16.81 14.19
C LYS A 73 -19.76 16.77 15.44
N PRO A 74 -20.44 17.87 15.79
CA PRO A 74 -21.29 17.91 16.96
C PRO A 74 -22.57 17.10 16.72
N PHE A 75 -22.94 16.27 17.69
CA PHE A 75 -24.15 15.44 17.63
C PHE A 75 -25.07 15.71 18.81
N LYS A 76 -26.35 15.36 18.68
CA LYS A 76 -27.33 15.51 19.76
C LYS A 76 -27.49 14.17 20.48
N PRO A 77 -27.34 14.13 21.81
CA PRO A 77 -27.61 12.93 22.60
C PRO A 77 -29.10 12.57 22.53
N ASN A 78 -29.42 11.28 22.49
CA ASN A 78 -30.80 10.82 22.51
C ASN A 78 -31.31 10.81 23.97
N SER A 79 -32.34 11.60 24.26
CA SER A 79 -32.91 11.71 25.61
C SER A 79 -33.77 10.51 26.02
N LYS A 80 -34.02 9.55 25.11
CA LYS A 80 -34.92 8.41 25.33
C LYS A 80 -34.21 7.12 25.73
N THR A 81 -32.89 7.05 25.62
CA THR A 81 -32.10 5.86 25.96
C THR A 81 -31.38 6.06 27.28
N ILE A 82 -31.21 4.97 28.04
CA ILE A 82 -30.42 4.96 29.29
C ILE A 82 -28.94 5.27 28.99
N ASN A 83 -28.44 4.82 27.84
CA ASN A 83 -27.10 5.12 27.37
C ASN A 83 -27.05 6.47 26.66
N LEU A 84 -25.98 7.23 26.92
CA LEU A 84 -25.70 8.54 26.31
C LEU A 84 -25.69 8.49 24.78
N LEU A 85 -25.24 7.36 24.23
CA LEU A 85 -25.06 7.12 22.80
C LEU A 85 -25.89 5.90 22.40
N ASP A 86 -26.78 6.11 21.46
CA ASP A 86 -27.70 5.10 20.94
C ASP A 86 -27.08 4.33 19.76
N GLN A 87 -27.83 3.33 19.27
CA GLN A 87 -27.46 2.51 18.10
C GLN A 87 -27.28 3.34 16.82
N GLU A 88 -27.74 4.59 16.77
CA GLU A 88 -27.59 5.47 15.60
C GLU A 88 -26.35 6.37 15.71
N THR A 89 -26.01 6.82 16.92
CA THR A 89 -24.91 7.77 17.15
C THR A 89 -23.54 7.12 16.97
N ILE A 90 -23.36 5.87 17.41
CA ILE A 90 -22.08 5.15 17.27
C ILE A 90 -21.69 4.95 15.79
N PRO A 91 -22.58 4.44 14.90
CA PRO A 91 -22.30 4.39 13.47
C PRO A 91 -22.02 5.77 12.85
N ASN A 92 -22.72 6.82 13.27
CA ASN A 92 -22.48 8.17 12.77
C ASN A 92 -21.09 8.69 13.16
N LEU A 93 -20.66 8.44 14.40
CA LEU A 93 -19.31 8.78 14.86
C LEU A 93 -18.24 7.99 14.09
N PHE A 94 -18.47 6.70 13.87
CA PHE A 94 -17.61 5.85 13.06
C PHE A 94 -17.45 6.38 11.63
N VAL A 95 -18.56 6.77 10.98
CA VAL A 95 -18.53 7.42 9.66
C VAL A 95 -17.77 8.74 9.72
N ASN A 96 -17.92 9.54 10.77
CA ASN A 96 -17.18 10.79 10.93
C ASN A 96 -15.67 10.54 11.01
N PHE A 97 -15.21 9.54 11.77
CA PHE A 97 -13.79 9.18 11.81
C PHE A 97 -13.26 8.80 10.42
N ILE A 98 -14.01 7.99 9.66
CA ILE A 98 -13.62 7.62 8.30
C ILE A 98 -13.53 8.87 7.40
N GLN A 99 -14.53 9.76 7.46
CA GLN A 99 -14.52 11.00 6.69
C GLN A 99 -13.29 11.86 6.99
N ASP A 100 -12.94 12.00 8.27
CA ASP A 100 -11.84 12.86 8.70
C ASP A 100 -10.48 12.25 8.32
N ILE A 101 -10.34 10.91 8.40
CA ILE A 101 -9.16 10.20 7.86
C ILE A 101 -9.00 10.44 6.35
N LEU A 102 -10.10 10.37 5.60
CA LEU A 102 -10.08 10.62 4.16
C LEU A 102 -9.75 12.08 3.85
N HIS A 103 -10.11 13.02 4.73
CA HIS A 103 -9.80 14.44 4.58
C HIS A 103 -8.30 14.75 4.66
N TYR A 104 -7.53 13.96 5.41
CA TYR A 104 -6.06 14.05 5.43
C TYR A 104 -5.40 13.60 4.12
N GLY A 105 -6.15 12.96 3.22
CA GLY A 105 -5.67 12.58 1.89
C GLY A 105 -5.58 13.77 0.93
N SER A 106 -4.90 13.58 -0.20
CA SER A 106 -4.78 14.63 -1.22
C SER A 106 -6.07 14.87 -2.02
N ASN A 107 -7.06 13.99 -1.95
CA ASN A 107 -8.29 14.09 -2.71
C ASN A 107 -9.42 14.63 -1.83
N LYS A 108 -9.80 15.89 -2.06
CA LYS A 108 -10.83 16.61 -1.28
C LYS A 108 -12.27 16.25 -1.69
N ASN A 109 -12.46 15.28 -2.57
CA ASN A 109 -13.81 14.83 -2.92
C ASN A 109 -14.43 14.14 -1.71
N ASN A 110 -15.60 14.62 -1.26
CA ASN A 110 -16.39 13.95 -0.23
C ASN A 110 -16.84 12.58 -0.78
N PRO A 111 -16.24 11.47 -0.34
CA PRO A 111 -16.62 10.18 -0.88
C PRO A 111 -17.99 9.81 -0.32
N PHE A 112 -18.84 9.26 -1.17
CA PHE A 112 -20.10 8.69 -0.72
C PHE A 112 -19.79 7.43 0.10
N ILE A 113 -19.91 7.56 1.42
CA ILE A 113 -19.66 6.46 2.35
C ILE A 113 -20.98 5.76 2.61
N ARG A 114 -21.08 4.52 2.13
CA ARG A 114 -22.20 3.62 2.44
C ARG A 114 -21.65 2.46 3.25
N ILE A 115 -21.78 2.54 4.56
CA ILE A 115 -21.39 1.46 5.45
C ILE A 115 -22.61 0.54 5.64
N PRO A 116 -22.47 -0.78 5.43
CA PRO A 116 -23.51 -1.73 5.82
C PRO A 116 -23.88 -1.54 7.28
N LYS A 117 -25.16 -1.74 7.65
CA LYS A 117 -25.57 -1.66 9.07
C LYS A 117 -24.74 -2.63 9.90
N LEU A 118 -24.03 -2.12 10.91
CA LEU A 118 -23.11 -2.86 11.78
C LEU A 118 -23.78 -3.47 13.01
N ASP A 119 -25.12 -3.46 13.07
CA ASP A 119 -25.92 -3.65 14.28
C ASP A 119 -25.76 -5.03 14.96
N SER A 120 -24.89 -5.92 14.48
CA SER A 120 -24.68 -7.27 15.03
C SER A 120 -23.27 -7.88 14.81
N ASP A 121 -22.26 -7.13 14.37
CA ASP A 121 -20.91 -7.71 14.18
C ASP A 121 -20.14 -7.74 15.52
N PRO A 122 -19.78 -8.93 16.06
CA PRO A 122 -19.02 -9.03 17.30
C PRO A 122 -17.63 -8.37 17.21
N ASN A 123 -17.12 -8.10 16.00
CA ASN A 123 -15.84 -7.44 15.79
C ASN A 123 -15.93 -5.91 15.68
N LEU A 124 -17.14 -5.34 15.74
CA LEU A 124 -17.36 -3.90 15.67
C LEU A 124 -16.47 -3.10 16.65
N PRO A 125 -16.30 -3.49 17.94
CA PRO A 125 -15.45 -2.75 18.86
C PRO A 125 -14.00 -2.65 18.38
N ASN A 126 -13.45 -3.75 17.85
CA ASN A 126 -12.08 -3.80 17.33
C ASN A 126 -11.91 -2.92 16.09
N ILE A 127 -12.88 -2.97 15.17
CA ILE A 127 -12.88 -2.15 13.95
C ILE A 127 -13.01 -0.67 14.29
N PHE A 128 -13.88 -0.33 15.25
CA PHE A 128 -14.09 1.03 15.72
C PHE A 128 -12.83 1.60 16.38
N ASN A 129 -12.23 0.85 17.32
CA ASN A 129 -11.00 1.25 18.00
C ASN A 129 -9.85 1.43 16.99
N LEU A 130 -9.66 0.49 16.06
CA LEU A 130 -8.65 0.65 15.00
C LEU A 130 -8.87 1.93 14.18
N THR A 131 -10.12 2.21 13.82
CA THR A 131 -10.46 3.40 13.03
C THR A 131 -10.13 4.68 13.81
N PHE A 132 -10.49 4.73 15.09
CA PHE A 132 -10.13 5.83 15.97
C PHE A 132 -8.61 6.01 16.10
N PHE A 133 -7.85 4.94 16.37
CA PHE A 133 -6.39 5.03 16.51
C PHE A 133 -5.70 5.39 15.20
N THR A 134 -6.30 5.03 14.06
CA THR A 134 -5.82 5.44 12.74
C THR A 134 -6.03 6.94 12.52
N LEU A 135 -7.19 7.48 12.91
CA LEU A 135 -7.43 8.93 12.92
C LEU A 135 -6.44 9.63 13.84
N LEU A 136 -6.28 9.13 15.07
CA LEU A 136 -5.39 9.71 16.06
C LEU A 136 -3.94 9.76 15.55
N PHE A 137 -3.48 8.71 14.88
CA PHE A 137 -2.17 8.66 14.25
C PHE A 137 -1.99 9.78 13.21
N LEU A 138 -2.97 10.02 12.34
CA LEU A 138 -2.92 11.12 11.36
C LEU A 138 -2.99 12.49 12.03
N VAL A 139 -3.87 12.67 13.02
CA VAL A 139 -3.95 13.90 13.83
C VAL A 139 -2.60 14.19 14.50
N CYS A 140 -1.92 13.17 15.04
CA CYS A 140 -0.59 13.34 15.60
C CYS A 140 0.45 13.77 14.55
N ILE A 141 0.40 13.22 13.33
CA ILE A 141 1.32 13.60 12.25
C ILE A 141 1.10 15.06 11.81
N TYR A 142 -0.14 15.48 11.64
CA TYR A 142 -0.43 16.79 11.01
C TYR A 142 -0.62 17.92 12.01
N GLU A 143 -1.29 17.67 13.13
CA GLU A 143 -1.76 18.71 14.06
C GLU A 143 -0.88 18.81 15.32
N SER A 144 -0.22 17.72 15.72
CA SER A 144 0.60 17.73 16.94
C SER A 144 1.88 18.54 16.74
N PRO A 145 2.29 19.34 17.76
CA PRO A 145 3.60 19.99 17.76
C PRO A 145 4.74 18.99 17.56
N ARG A 146 5.78 19.39 16.84
CA ARG A 146 6.91 18.52 16.47
C ARG A 146 7.55 17.83 17.66
N ASP A 147 7.73 18.54 18.77
CA ASP A 147 8.40 18.02 19.98
C ASP A 147 7.62 16.88 20.66
N LEU A 148 6.30 16.82 20.47
CA LEU A 148 5.43 15.80 21.08
C LEU A 148 5.10 14.66 20.13
N ARG A 149 5.19 14.93 18.83
CA ARG A 149 4.78 14.06 17.73
C ARG A 149 5.45 12.69 17.79
N ASP A 150 6.76 12.63 17.94
CA ASP A 150 7.51 11.37 17.91
C ASP A 150 7.16 10.44 19.08
N ALA A 151 6.92 11.00 20.26
CA ALA A 151 6.49 10.25 21.43
C ALA A 151 5.11 9.62 21.21
N PHE A 152 4.15 10.41 20.71
CA PHE A 152 2.80 9.91 20.43
C PHE A 152 2.76 8.89 19.29
N ILE A 153 3.48 9.15 18.20
CA ILE A 153 3.56 8.24 17.06
C ILE A 153 4.23 6.92 17.45
N GLY A 154 5.30 6.95 18.24
CA GLY A 154 5.98 5.74 18.72
C GLY A 154 5.03 4.81 19.45
N VAL A 155 4.24 5.35 20.39
CA VAL A 155 3.24 4.60 21.14
C VAL A 155 2.15 4.05 20.21
N LEU A 156 1.56 4.88 19.36
CA LEU A 156 0.47 4.47 18.45
C LEU A 156 0.90 3.40 17.43
N LYS A 157 2.13 3.48 16.95
CA LYS A 157 2.65 2.54 15.98
C LYS A 157 2.70 1.11 16.51
N ASP A 158 3.12 0.91 17.76
CA ASP A 158 3.17 -0.42 18.37
C ASP A 158 1.76 -1.02 18.49
N HIS A 159 0.75 -0.17 18.76
CA HIS A 159 -0.64 -0.61 18.77
C HIS A 159 -1.17 -0.98 17.38
N LEU A 160 -0.96 -0.11 16.39
CA LEU A 160 -1.47 -0.31 15.02
C LEU A 160 -0.82 -1.52 14.32
N THR A 161 0.40 -1.89 14.72
CA THR A 161 1.11 -3.05 14.17
C THR A 161 0.83 -4.37 14.91
N SER A 162 0.08 -4.32 16.03
CA SER A 162 -0.27 -5.49 16.83
C SER A 162 -1.13 -6.51 16.06
N PHE A 163 -1.14 -7.76 16.53
CA PHE A 163 -1.92 -8.83 15.89
C PHE A 163 -3.42 -8.52 15.84
N GLN A 164 -3.99 -7.99 16.92
CA GLN A 164 -5.42 -7.63 16.99
C GLN A 164 -5.77 -6.52 16.00
N SER A 165 -4.94 -5.47 15.92
CA SER A 165 -5.10 -4.38 14.95
C SER A 165 -5.01 -4.87 13.50
N ARG A 166 -4.12 -5.85 13.22
CA ARG A 166 -4.05 -6.49 11.89
C ARG A 166 -5.30 -7.30 11.54
N GLN A 167 -5.93 -7.97 12.50
CA GLN A 167 -7.20 -8.66 12.26
C GLN A 167 -8.34 -7.67 12.05
N ALA A 168 -8.40 -6.62 12.89
CA ALA A 168 -9.38 -5.55 12.75
C ALA A 168 -9.24 -4.83 11.40
N SER A 169 -8.02 -4.64 10.90
CA SER A 169 -7.77 -3.96 9.62
C SER A 169 -8.27 -4.80 8.46
N LYS A 170 -8.07 -6.13 8.49
CA LYS A 170 -8.65 -7.06 7.50
C LYS A 170 -10.17 -6.93 7.42
N LEU A 171 -10.85 -6.85 8.56
CA LEU A 171 -12.29 -6.71 8.62
C LEU A 171 -12.75 -5.32 8.16
N LEU A 172 -12.05 -4.26 8.58
CA LEU A 172 -12.30 -2.90 8.14
C LEU A 172 -12.19 -2.77 6.62
N MET A 173 -11.16 -3.37 6.00
CA MET A 173 -11.00 -3.31 4.55
C MET A 173 -12.14 -4.02 3.80
N LYS A 174 -12.62 -5.16 4.32
CA LYS A 174 -13.82 -5.82 3.79
C LYS A 174 -15.07 -4.93 3.93
N LEU A 175 -15.20 -4.21 5.05
CA LEU A 175 -16.32 -3.32 5.33
C LEU A 175 -16.33 -2.08 4.42
N LEU A 176 -15.17 -1.44 4.22
CA LEU A 176 -15.00 -0.24 3.39
C LEU A 176 -15.22 -0.55 1.90
N GLY A 177 -14.83 -1.74 1.44
CA GLY A 177 -14.80 -2.09 0.03
C GLY A 177 -13.69 -1.37 -0.74
N SER A 178 -13.49 -1.74 -2.01
CA SER A 178 -12.30 -1.37 -2.79
C SER A 178 -12.07 0.15 -2.89
N ASN A 179 -13.13 0.92 -3.19
CA ASN A 179 -12.99 2.35 -3.46
C ASN A 179 -12.57 3.13 -2.21
N LEU A 180 -13.23 2.89 -1.07
CA LEU A 180 -12.91 3.57 0.19
C LEU A 180 -11.60 3.05 0.76
N GLN A 181 -11.31 1.75 0.61
CA GLN A 181 -10.02 1.19 1.00
C GLN A 181 -8.86 1.89 0.28
N GLU A 182 -8.92 2.07 -1.04
CA GLU A 182 -7.84 2.74 -1.77
C GLU A 182 -7.62 4.18 -1.26
N GLN A 183 -8.70 4.92 -1.02
CA GLN A 183 -8.62 6.28 -0.49
C GLN A 183 -8.06 6.29 0.94
N TRP A 184 -8.51 5.37 1.79
CA TRP A 184 -8.00 5.18 3.14
C TRP A 184 -6.50 4.93 3.13
N MET A 185 -6.03 4.00 2.30
CA MET A 185 -4.61 3.66 2.19
C MET A 185 -3.80 4.83 1.65
N ARG A 186 -4.32 5.59 0.68
CA ARG A 186 -3.68 6.81 0.17
C ARG A 186 -3.56 7.89 1.25
N SER A 187 -4.60 8.11 2.07
CA SER A 187 -4.53 9.08 3.17
C SER A 187 -3.50 8.67 4.22
N MET A 188 -3.51 7.40 4.62
CA MET A 188 -2.55 6.86 5.57
C MET A 188 -1.12 6.95 5.06
N ASN A 189 -0.87 6.49 3.84
CA ASN A 189 0.45 6.47 3.25
C ASN A 189 0.97 7.88 2.93
N LEU A 190 0.10 8.85 2.68
CA LEU A 190 0.50 10.26 2.59
C LEU A 190 1.00 10.79 3.94
N GLY A 191 0.26 10.52 5.03
CA GLY A 191 0.68 10.87 6.39
C GLY A 191 2.03 10.25 6.73
N ILE A 192 2.19 8.96 6.49
CA ILE A 192 3.46 8.24 6.72
C ILE A 192 4.58 8.82 5.86
N THR A 193 4.31 9.14 4.59
CA THR A 193 5.32 9.73 3.69
C THR A 193 5.83 11.07 4.20
N ASN A 194 4.93 11.90 4.76
CA ASN A 194 5.30 13.17 5.36
C ASN A 194 6.15 12.96 6.62
N TRP A 195 5.69 12.11 7.54
CA TRP A 195 6.39 11.85 8.79
C TRP A 195 7.79 11.24 8.57
N VAL A 196 7.90 10.17 7.79
CA VAL A 196 9.20 9.55 7.46
C VAL A 196 10.08 10.55 6.71
N GLY A 197 9.47 11.36 5.85
CA GLY A 197 10.14 12.41 5.12
C GLY A 197 10.78 13.48 6.01
N GLU A 198 10.11 13.86 7.10
CA GLU A 198 10.65 14.80 8.09
C GLU A 198 11.80 14.16 8.89
N LEU A 199 11.67 12.89 9.27
CA LEU A 199 12.72 12.15 10.00
C LEU A 199 14.00 11.98 9.17
N GLU A 200 13.89 11.69 7.87
CA GLU A 200 15.05 11.56 6.97
C GLU A 200 15.85 12.87 6.88
N GLU A 201 15.16 14.02 6.86
CA GLU A 201 15.77 15.35 6.82
C GLU A 201 16.50 15.68 8.13
N GLN A 202 16.02 15.18 9.27
CA GLN A 202 16.59 15.44 10.59
C GLN A 202 17.78 14.52 10.95
N TYR A 203 17.67 13.22 10.66
CA TYR A 203 18.59 12.21 11.18
C TYR A 203 19.60 11.66 10.14
N GLN A 204 19.77 12.33 9.00
CA GLN A 204 20.75 12.00 7.94
C GLN A 204 20.95 10.49 7.72
N ASN A 205 19.92 9.80 7.25
CA ASN A 205 19.95 8.38 6.84
C ASN A 205 20.21 7.32 7.94
N MET A 206 20.13 7.67 9.24
CA MET A 206 20.43 6.69 10.31
C MET A 206 19.27 5.74 10.66
N PHE A 207 18.05 5.97 10.13
CA PHE A 207 16.89 5.13 10.40
C PHE A 207 16.60 4.15 9.25
N ARG A 208 16.78 2.86 9.52
CA ARG A 208 16.11 1.79 8.75
C ARG A 208 14.62 1.88 9.07
N THR A 209 13.82 2.13 8.03
CA THR A 209 12.38 2.42 8.14
C THR A 209 11.67 1.37 8.99
N PRO A 210 11.06 1.75 10.12
CA PRO A 210 10.38 0.77 10.94
C PRO A 210 8.91 0.75 10.52
N CYS A 211 8.64 0.07 9.39
CA CYS A 211 7.37 -0.42 8.87
C CYS A 211 6.27 0.60 8.48
N SER A 212 5.91 0.62 7.19
CA SER A 212 4.67 1.21 6.63
C SER A 212 3.99 0.30 5.61
N LEU A 213 4.40 -0.98 5.60
CA LEU A 213 3.80 -1.95 4.73
C LEU A 213 2.47 -2.37 5.33
N LEU A 214 1.39 -2.03 4.65
CA LEU A 214 0.10 -2.65 4.92
C LEU A 214 -0.12 -3.75 3.88
N SER A 215 0.03 -4.99 4.32
CA SER A 215 -0.40 -6.17 3.58
C SER A 215 -1.50 -6.88 4.32
N TYR A 216 -2.40 -7.50 3.56
CA TYR A 216 -3.33 -8.45 4.11
C TYR A 216 -3.76 -9.48 3.07
N ALA A 217 -4.10 -10.68 3.55
CA ALA A 217 -4.66 -11.72 2.71
C ALA A 217 -6.00 -12.26 3.21
N PHE A 218 -6.77 -12.79 2.27
CA PHE A 218 -8.00 -13.54 2.52
C PHE A 218 -8.08 -14.78 1.65
N SER A 219 -8.74 -15.80 2.20
CA SER A 219 -9.13 -17.02 1.50
C SER A 219 -10.65 -17.10 1.48
N THR A 220 -11.23 -17.34 0.31
CA THR A 220 -12.69 -17.51 0.16
C THR A 220 -12.99 -18.26 -1.13
N PHE A 221 -13.94 -19.20 -1.09
CA PHE A 221 -14.50 -19.90 -2.26
C PHE A 221 -13.48 -20.32 -3.35
N GLY A 222 -12.37 -20.97 -2.96
CA GLY A 222 -11.35 -21.41 -3.93
C GLY A 222 -10.45 -20.28 -4.46
N MET A 223 -10.43 -19.12 -3.81
CA MET A 223 -9.59 -17.98 -4.16
C MET A 223 -8.76 -17.52 -2.97
N TRP A 224 -7.47 -17.32 -3.20
CA TRP A 224 -6.62 -16.53 -2.33
C TRP A 224 -6.42 -15.15 -2.94
N LYS A 225 -6.54 -14.11 -2.13
CA LYS A 225 -6.20 -12.76 -2.55
C LYS A 225 -5.37 -12.07 -1.49
N VAL A 226 -4.27 -11.49 -1.92
CA VAL A 226 -3.37 -10.67 -1.12
C VAL A 226 -3.42 -9.25 -1.67
N GLN A 227 -3.51 -8.26 -0.79
CA GLN A 227 -3.40 -6.86 -1.15
C GLN A 227 -2.27 -6.21 -0.37
N VAL A 228 -1.51 -5.35 -1.04
CA VAL A 228 -0.31 -4.73 -0.51
C VAL A 228 -0.29 -3.25 -0.88
N TYR A 229 -0.04 -2.41 0.12
CA TYR A 229 0.13 -0.97 -0.01
C TYR A 229 1.41 -0.55 0.70
N CYS A 230 2.27 0.20 0.01
CA CYS A 230 3.50 0.71 0.62
C CYS A 230 3.91 2.07 0.01
N PRO A 231 4.16 3.10 0.84
CA PRO A 231 4.84 4.32 0.39
C PRO A 231 6.24 4.01 -0.17
N ALA A 232 6.60 4.61 -1.29
CA ALA A 232 7.91 4.38 -1.93
C ALA A 232 9.08 4.80 -1.03
N ILE A 233 8.92 5.85 -0.22
CA ILE A 233 9.92 6.30 0.76
C ILE A 233 10.28 5.23 1.78
N CYS A 234 9.36 4.31 2.08
CA CYS A 234 9.54 3.27 3.08
C CYS A 234 10.08 1.95 2.53
N MET A 235 10.33 1.87 1.23
CA MET A 235 10.93 0.71 0.58
C MET A 235 12.46 0.74 0.72
N ASP A 236 13.07 -0.43 0.83
CA ASP A 236 14.53 -0.56 0.91
C ASP A 236 15.19 -0.08 -0.38
N VAL A 237 16.14 0.84 -0.31
CA VAL A 237 16.94 1.25 -1.47
C VAL A 237 18.01 0.18 -1.72
N GLU A 238 17.85 -0.60 -2.79
CA GLU A 238 18.86 -1.61 -3.17
C GLU A 238 19.99 -1.02 -4.00
N LYS A 239 19.66 -0.09 -4.89
CA LYS A 239 20.62 0.59 -5.78
C LYS A 239 20.20 2.04 -5.93
N SER A 240 21.14 2.96 -5.80
CA SER A 240 20.93 4.37 -6.08
C SER A 240 22.22 4.96 -6.64
N GLU A 241 22.12 5.70 -7.74
CA GLU A 241 23.25 6.37 -8.35
C GLU A 241 23.00 7.86 -8.43
N SER A 242 23.96 8.64 -7.92
CA SER A 242 23.89 10.09 -7.79
C SER A 242 22.79 10.59 -6.85
N HIS A 243 22.84 11.87 -6.49
CA HIS A 243 21.78 12.48 -5.68
C HIS A 243 20.73 13.09 -6.62
N PRO A 244 19.43 12.80 -6.42
CA PRO A 244 18.39 13.42 -7.21
C PRO A 244 18.35 14.92 -6.92
N ARG A 245 18.08 15.75 -7.93
CA ARG A 245 17.75 17.16 -7.70
C ARG A 245 16.46 17.26 -6.89
N GLU A 246 16.32 18.30 -6.06
CA GLU A 246 15.19 18.49 -5.14
C GLU A 246 13.81 18.25 -5.77
N ARG A 247 13.54 18.84 -6.95
CA ARG A 247 12.27 18.65 -7.65
C ARG A 247 12.00 17.20 -8.04
N LEU A 248 13.04 16.46 -8.42
CA LEU A 248 12.92 15.04 -8.76
C LEU A 248 12.72 14.21 -7.50
N GLN A 249 13.48 14.49 -6.44
CA GLN A 249 13.33 13.84 -5.15
C GLN A 249 11.89 14.00 -4.62
N PHE A 250 11.34 15.22 -4.71
CA PHE A 250 9.94 15.49 -4.35
C PHE A 250 8.97 14.61 -5.16
N SER A 251 9.10 14.57 -6.49
CA SER A 251 8.23 13.72 -7.31
C SER A 251 8.32 12.25 -6.93
N LEU A 252 9.52 11.72 -6.71
CA LEU A 252 9.73 10.30 -6.43
C LEU A 252 9.27 9.89 -5.02
N LYS A 253 9.39 10.81 -4.04
CA LYS A 253 8.98 10.62 -2.64
C LYS A 253 7.49 10.34 -2.48
N TYR A 254 6.63 11.08 -3.18
CA TYR A 254 5.16 10.99 -3.02
C TYR A 254 4.50 9.97 -3.96
N HIS A 255 5.07 8.77 -4.01
CA HIS A 255 4.46 7.62 -4.68
C HIS A 255 4.17 6.51 -3.67
N GLN A 256 3.19 5.69 -3.99
CA GLN A 256 2.97 4.42 -3.32
C GLN A 256 2.79 3.30 -4.34
N VAL A 257 3.15 2.10 -3.93
CA VAL A 257 2.80 0.87 -4.64
C VAL A 257 1.46 0.35 -4.14
N GLU A 258 0.61 -0.03 -5.08
CA GLU A 258 -0.67 -0.68 -4.84
C GLU A 258 -0.61 -2.02 -5.59
N SER A 259 -0.65 -3.15 -4.88
CA SER A 259 -0.56 -4.47 -5.50
C SER A 259 -1.66 -5.41 -5.03
N VAL A 260 -2.16 -6.22 -5.97
CA VAL A 260 -3.18 -7.23 -5.74
C VAL A 260 -2.70 -8.53 -6.37
N PHE A 261 -2.61 -9.59 -5.58
CA PHE A 261 -2.23 -10.94 -6.03
C PHE A 261 -3.42 -11.85 -5.82
N GLN A 262 -3.97 -12.39 -6.91
CA GLN A 262 -5.10 -13.32 -6.88
C GLN A 262 -4.67 -14.67 -7.42
N PHE A 263 -5.01 -15.71 -6.66
CA PHE A 263 -4.76 -17.10 -7.01
C PHE A 263 -6.06 -17.88 -6.89
N ASN A 264 -6.30 -18.76 -7.86
CA ASN A 264 -7.33 -19.77 -7.74
C ASN A 264 -6.69 -21.02 -7.15
N TYR A 265 -7.37 -21.65 -6.20
CA TYR A 265 -6.94 -22.92 -5.62
C TYR A 265 -8.05 -23.96 -5.69
N LYS A 266 -7.66 -25.23 -5.80
CA LYS A 266 -8.56 -26.39 -5.76
C LYS A 266 -7.87 -27.52 -5.00
N ALA A 267 -8.58 -28.12 -4.06
CA ALA A 267 -8.22 -29.41 -3.47
C ALA A 267 -9.03 -30.51 -4.16
N ASP A 268 -8.37 -31.55 -4.66
CA ASP A 268 -8.99 -32.71 -5.29
C ASP A 268 -8.52 -33.99 -4.59
N VAL A 269 -9.45 -34.72 -3.99
CA VAL A 269 -9.13 -35.93 -3.22
C VAL A 269 -8.95 -37.10 -4.20
N LYS A 270 -7.75 -37.68 -4.25
CA LYS A 270 -7.44 -38.87 -5.05
C LYS A 270 -7.39 -40.12 -4.17
N GLU A 271 -7.29 -41.28 -4.81
CA GLU A 271 -7.24 -42.57 -4.14
C GLU A 271 -6.03 -42.74 -3.22
N GLU A 272 -4.92 -42.03 -3.39
CA GLU A 272 -3.70 -42.22 -2.59
C GLU A 272 -3.19 -40.93 -1.93
N TRP A 273 -3.61 -39.76 -2.41
CA TRP A 273 -3.20 -38.45 -1.89
C TRP A 273 -4.29 -37.40 -2.13
N VAL A 274 -4.14 -36.24 -1.52
CA VAL A 274 -4.89 -35.03 -1.88
C VAL A 274 -4.03 -34.19 -2.81
N GLU A 275 -4.58 -33.81 -3.96
CA GLU A 275 -3.93 -32.91 -4.90
C GLU A 275 -4.40 -31.47 -4.67
N ILE A 276 -3.47 -30.59 -4.31
CA ILE A 276 -3.72 -29.17 -4.13
C ILE A 276 -3.15 -28.43 -5.32
N MET A 277 -4.03 -27.84 -6.10
CA MET A 277 -3.72 -27.03 -7.27
C MET A 277 -3.83 -25.56 -6.92
N VAL A 278 -2.83 -24.77 -7.31
CA VAL A 278 -2.89 -23.30 -7.25
C VAL A 278 -2.45 -22.74 -8.60
N ASN A 279 -3.18 -21.77 -9.12
CA ASN A 279 -2.77 -21.02 -10.31
C ASN A 279 -2.98 -19.53 -10.12
N VAL A 280 -2.19 -18.74 -10.83
CA VAL A 280 -2.36 -17.29 -10.85
C VAL A 280 -3.63 -16.97 -11.63
N ASP A 281 -4.53 -16.20 -11.01
CA ASP A 281 -5.71 -15.66 -11.66
C ASP A 281 -5.36 -14.29 -12.25
N ASN A 282 -4.94 -13.39 -11.35
CA ASN A 282 -4.63 -12.03 -11.71
C ASN A 282 -3.65 -11.38 -10.71
N ILE A 283 -2.56 -10.83 -11.23
CA ILE A 283 -1.62 -10.00 -10.47
C ILE A 283 -1.65 -8.60 -11.03
N ARG A 284 -1.85 -7.62 -10.16
CA ARG A 284 -1.79 -6.19 -10.50
C ARG A 284 -0.77 -5.51 -9.62
N CYS A 285 0.04 -4.65 -10.20
CA CYS A 285 0.95 -3.80 -9.44
C CYS A 285 1.01 -2.43 -10.10
N ASP A 286 0.47 -1.43 -9.41
CA ASP A 286 0.40 -0.05 -9.85
C ASP A 286 1.27 0.85 -8.95
N VAL A 287 1.80 1.92 -9.55
CA VAL A 287 2.52 2.98 -8.83
C VAL A 287 1.73 4.27 -8.96
N THR A 288 1.15 4.71 -7.85
CA THR A 288 0.19 5.82 -7.76
C THR A 288 0.78 7.00 -6.99
N LYS A 289 0.42 8.21 -7.39
CA LYS A 289 0.82 9.45 -6.70
C LYS A 289 -0.04 9.66 -5.45
N LEU A 290 0.59 10.06 -4.35
CA LEU A 290 -0.09 10.39 -3.10
C LEU A 290 -0.56 11.85 -3.04
N VAL A 291 0.03 12.72 -3.87
CA VAL A 291 -0.27 14.16 -3.95
C VAL A 291 -0.92 14.53 -5.30
N ASN A 292 -1.63 15.65 -5.32
CA ASN A 292 -2.33 16.16 -6.50
C ASN A 292 -1.36 16.68 -7.57
N ASP A 293 -1.88 16.79 -8.80
CA ASP A 293 -1.08 17.21 -9.95
C ASP A 293 -0.63 18.67 -9.89
N SER A 294 -1.35 19.54 -9.18
CA SER A 294 -0.94 20.93 -8.99
C SER A 294 0.33 21.03 -8.14
N LEU A 295 0.39 20.30 -7.02
CA LEU A 295 1.56 20.31 -6.14
C LEU A 295 2.79 19.67 -6.83
N VAL A 296 2.58 18.61 -7.62
CA VAL A 296 3.66 18.00 -8.42
C VAL A 296 4.16 18.95 -9.51
N LYS A 297 3.30 19.80 -10.09
CA LYS A 297 3.72 20.82 -11.07
C LYS A 297 4.51 21.95 -10.43
N GLU A 298 4.12 22.39 -9.24
CA GLU A 298 4.76 23.51 -8.52
C GLU A 298 6.11 23.10 -7.90
N ARG A 299 6.15 21.98 -7.18
CA ARG A 299 7.33 21.53 -6.41
C ARG A 299 8.08 20.37 -7.05
N GLY A 300 7.43 19.62 -7.93
CA GLY A 300 7.97 18.38 -8.48
C GLY A 300 8.66 18.51 -9.83
N ALA A 301 9.12 17.36 -10.31
CA ALA A 301 9.74 17.18 -11.61
C ALA A 301 8.73 16.98 -12.75
N GLY A 302 7.43 16.96 -12.44
CA GLY A 302 6.33 16.71 -13.37
C GLY A 302 5.71 15.33 -13.20
N ALA A 303 4.44 15.18 -13.59
CA ALA A 303 3.62 14.00 -13.34
C ALA A 303 4.09 12.70 -14.06
N GLY A 304 4.99 12.83 -15.03
CA GLY A 304 5.54 11.69 -15.79
C GLY A 304 6.79 11.06 -15.17
N GLU A 305 7.40 11.70 -14.17
CA GLU A 305 8.56 11.17 -13.46
C GLU A 305 8.10 10.34 -12.26
N LYS A 306 8.14 9.01 -12.42
CA LYS A 306 7.74 8.06 -11.39
C LYS A 306 8.47 6.74 -11.53
N HIS A 307 8.54 6.02 -10.41
CA HIS A 307 8.96 4.62 -10.41
C HIS A 307 8.00 3.74 -11.22
N PHE A 308 8.50 2.61 -11.71
CA PHE A 308 7.71 1.58 -12.37
C PHE A 308 8.10 0.18 -11.85
N PRO A 309 7.20 -0.81 -11.86
CA PRO A 309 7.53 -2.18 -11.48
C PRO A 309 8.57 -2.77 -12.43
N SER A 310 9.66 -3.32 -11.90
CA SER A 310 10.73 -3.94 -12.71
C SER A 310 10.91 -5.43 -12.46
N ARG A 311 10.49 -5.91 -11.27
CA ARG A 311 10.43 -7.34 -10.93
C ARG A 311 9.34 -7.59 -9.89
N ILE A 312 8.66 -8.72 -10.00
CA ILE A 312 7.79 -9.26 -8.96
C ILE A 312 8.23 -10.70 -8.72
N SER A 313 8.41 -11.10 -7.46
CA SER A 313 8.73 -12.48 -7.08
C SER A 313 7.77 -12.92 -5.99
N LEU A 314 7.18 -14.09 -6.14
CA LEU A 314 6.26 -14.69 -5.18
C LEU A 314 6.73 -16.10 -4.83
N GLN A 315 6.62 -16.44 -3.56
CA GLN A 315 6.93 -17.75 -3.01
C GLN A 315 5.72 -18.27 -2.25
N LEU A 316 5.21 -19.42 -2.66
CA LEU A 316 4.10 -20.12 -2.02
C LEU A 316 4.66 -21.33 -1.27
N THR A 317 4.43 -21.39 0.04
CA THR A 317 4.98 -22.45 0.90
C THR A 317 3.91 -22.98 1.85
N PRO A 318 3.61 -24.29 1.86
CA PRO A 318 2.78 -24.87 2.92
C PRO A 318 3.51 -24.75 4.26
N THR A 319 2.82 -24.30 5.32
CA THR A 319 3.44 -24.12 6.65
C THR A 319 3.77 -25.45 7.30
N ARG A 320 2.94 -26.47 7.07
CA ARG A 320 3.15 -27.87 7.51
C ARG A 320 3.66 -28.69 6.34
N GLN A 321 4.97 -28.93 6.32
CA GLN A 321 5.67 -29.57 5.21
C GLN A 321 5.79 -31.10 5.38
N ASP A 322 5.57 -31.62 6.58
CA ASP A 322 5.61 -33.05 6.92
C ASP A 322 4.59 -33.89 6.15
N GLN A 323 3.51 -33.25 5.69
CA GLN A 323 2.42 -33.89 4.95
C GLN A 323 2.60 -33.80 3.43
N VAL A 324 3.61 -33.09 2.94
CA VAL A 324 3.82 -32.87 1.51
C VAL A 324 4.65 -34.02 0.92
N VAL A 325 4.04 -34.78 0.01
CA VAL A 325 4.67 -35.91 -0.67
C VAL A 325 5.51 -35.44 -1.85
N SER A 326 4.99 -34.49 -2.64
CA SER A 326 5.71 -33.96 -3.79
C SER A 326 5.16 -32.60 -4.23
N LEU A 327 6.00 -31.82 -4.92
CA LEU A 327 5.65 -30.55 -5.56
C LEU A 327 6.01 -30.60 -7.05
N SER A 328 5.14 -30.05 -7.89
CA SER A 328 5.38 -29.88 -9.33
C SER A 328 4.92 -28.50 -9.80
N VAL A 329 5.60 -27.94 -10.80
CA VAL A 329 5.30 -26.63 -11.39
C VAL A 329 5.06 -26.76 -12.89
N GLY A 330 4.27 -25.83 -13.45
CA GLY A 330 3.96 -25.78 -14.87
C GLY A 330 5.10 -25.24 -15.72
N LYS A 331 4.78 -24.83 -16.95
CA LYS A 331 5.78 -24.31 -17.90
C LYS A 331 6.10 -22.83 -17.62
N SER A 332 7.37 -22.46 -17.75
CA SER A 332 7.75 -21.04 -17.80
C SER A 332 7.40 -20.46 -19.18
N THR A 333 7.25 -19.14 -19.29
CA THR A 333 6.98 -18.52 -20.59
C THR A 333 8.23 -18.49 -21.45
N ASP A 334 8.12 -18.91 -22.70
CA ASP A 334 9.14 -18.62 -23.71
C ASP A 334 9.11 -17.14 -24.07
N ASN A 335 10.29 -16.54 -24.32
CA ASN A 335 10.41 -15.17 -24.81
C ASN A 335 10.91 -15.20 -26.28
N PRO A 336 10.05 -15.57 -27.25
CA PRO A 336 10.45 -15.65 -28.64
C PRO A 336 10.78 -14.25 -29.17
N LYS A 337 11.91 -14.12 -29.86
CA LYS A 337 12.29 -12.89 -30.58
C LYS A 337 11.28 -12.66 -31.71
N LYS A 338 10.60 -11.51 -31.71
CA LYS A 338 9.70 -11.11 -32.81
C LYS A 338 10.26 -9.86 -33.47
N GLU A 339 10.68 -9.98 -34.73
CA GLU A 339 11.10 -8.82 -35.53
C GLU A 339 9.87 -7.96 -35.86
N ILE A 340 9.87 -6.69 -35.42
CA ILE A 340 8.93 -5.68 -35.91
C ILE A 340 9.64 -4.95 -37.05
N GLY A 341 8.97 -4.90 -38.19
CA GLY A 341 9.50 -4.48 -39.49
C GLY A 341 10.31 -3.18 -39.47
N SER A 342 11.20 -3.07 -40.46
CA SER A 342 12.06 -1.92 -40.70
C SER A 342 11.22 -0.67 -41.04
N ASP A 343 11.02 0.23 -40.09
CA ASP A 343 10.51 1.57 -40.41
C ASP A 343 11.67 2.43 -40.93
N LYS A 344 11.73 2.62 -42.26
CA LYS A 344 12.59 3.60 -42.91
C LYS A 344 11.94 4.98 -42.80
N GLY A 345 12.10 5.64 -41.65
CA GLY A 345 11.72 7.04 -41.48
C GLY A 345 12.80 7.97 -42.04
N ILE A 346 12.52 8.64 -43.16
CA ILE A 346 13.34 9.77 -43.63
C ILE A 346 12.78 11.03 -42.95
N GLU A 347 13.38 11.43 -41.84
CA GLU A 347 13.12 12.76 -41.26
C GLU A 347 13.97 13.79 -41.99
N ALA A 348 13.36 14.56 -42.88
CA ALA A 348 13.97 15.75 -43.48
C ALA A 348 13.56 16.98 -42.64
N SER A 349 14.48 17.51 -41.83
CA SER A 349 14.30 18.82 -41.21
C SER A 349 14.80 19.90 -42.17
N ILE A 350 13.93 20.84 -42.55
CA ILE A 350 14.35 22.05 -43.24
C ILE A 350 14.55 23.13 -42.18
N GLU A 351 15.80 23.38 -41.80
CA GLU A 351 16.17 24.63 -41.11
C GLU A 351 16.28 25.74 -42.16
N PRO A 352 15.64 26.91 -41.97
CA PRO A 352 15.91 28.07 -42.78
C PRO A 352 17.21 28.71 -42.28
N SER A 353 18.31 28.51 -42.98
CA SER A 353 19.44 29.43 -42.89
C SER A 353 20.13 29.55 -44.24
N THR A 354 20.76 30.69 -44.46
CA THR A 354 21.32 31.21 -45.72
C THR A 354 22.39 30.36 -46.41
N HIS A 355 22.53 29.07 -46.10
CA HIS A 355 23.38 28.14 -46.85
C HIS A 355 22.68 26.78 -47.00
N ILE A 356 22.45 26.40 -48.27
CA ILE A 356 21.85 25.12 -48.68
C ILE A 356 22.76 23.97 -48.21
N GLY A 357 22.33 23.27 -47.15
CA GLY A 357 22.93 22.03 -46.66
C GLY A 357 21.83 21.03 -46.31
N LEU A 358 21.57 20.09 -47.22
CA LEU A 358 20.54 19.05 -47.04
C LEU A 358 21.15 17.91 -46.21
N LYS A 359 20.82 17.83 -44.92
CA LYS A 359 21.32 16.76 -44.03
C LYS A 359 20.32 15.60 -44.05
N VAL A 360 20.58 14.60 -44.88
CA VAL A 360 19.81 13.35 -44.90
C VAL A 360 20.42 12.38 -43.90
N SER A 361 19.78 12.16 -42.75
CA SER A 361 20.11 11.04 -41.87
C SER A 361 19.16 9.88 -42.16
N SER A 362 19.67 8.84 -42.81
CA SER A 362 18.98 7.56 -42.93
C SER A 362 19.19 6.76 -41.64
N GLY A 363 18.18 6.73 -40.77
CA GLY A 363 18.16 5.85 -39.59
C GLY A 363 17.46 4.54 -39.94
N GLU A 364 18.21 3.45 -40.08
CA GLU A 364 17.63 2.10 -40.13
C GLU A 364 17.49 1.60 -38.68
N SER A 365 16.24 1.54 -38.20
CA SER A 365 15.91 1.04 -36.86
C SER A 365 15.27 -0.34 -36.99
N THR A 366 16.06 -1.41 -36.94
CA THR A 366 15.54 -2.76 -36.68
C THR A 366 15.13 -2.86 -35.21
N THR A 367 13.83 -2.97 -34.95
CA THR A 367 13.31 -3.23 -33.59
C THR A 367 13.02 -4.72 -33.44
N VAL A 368 13.88 -5.43 -32.70
CA VAL A 368 13.57 -6.78 -32.22
C VAL A 368 12.66 -6.61 -31.00
N SER A 369 11.37 -6.90 -31.13
CA SER A 369 10.47 -6.91 -29.98
C SER A 369 10.55 -8.27 -29.28
N LEU A 370 11.18 -8.29 -28.11
CA LEU A 370 10.93 -9.32 -27.10
C LEU A 370 9.63 -8.98 -26.39
N LYS A 371 8.87 -9.97 -25.90
CA LYS A 371 7.86 -9.66 -24.88
C LYS A 371 8.61 -9.03 -23.70
N PRO A 372 8.20 -7.83 -23.24
CA PRO A 372 8.99 -7.10 -22.26
C PRO A 372 9.04 -7.82 -20.91
N TRP A 373 8.01 -8.61 -20.59
CA TRP A 373 7.94 -9.40 -19.37
C TRP A 373 8.19 -10.88 -19.66
N LYS A 374 9.03 -11.49 -18.81
CA LYS A 374 9.27 -12.93 -18.77
C LYS A 374 8.78 -13.50 -17.44
N PHE A 375 8.11 -14.64 -17.49
CA PHE A 375 7.67 -15.40 -16.32
C PHE A 375 8.46 -16.69 -16.18
N GLU A 376 8.97 -16.93 -14.99
CA GLU A 376 9.70 -18.15 -14.63
C GLU A 376 9.14 -18.78 -13.36
N GLN A 377 9.11 -20.11 -13.37
CA GLN A 377 8.68 -20.94 -12.25
C GLN A 377 9.83 -21.84 -11.81
N SER A 378 10.03 -21.96 -10.51
CA SER A 378 11.01 -22.89 -9.95
C SER A 378 10.53 -23.47 -8.62
N VAL A 379 11.13 -24.58 -8.23
CA VAL A 379 10.86 -25.25 -6.96
C VAL A 379 12.07 -25.10 -6.04
N TYR A 380 11.82 -24.75 -4.78
CA TYR A 380 12.84 -24.77 -3.73
C TYR A 380 12.27 -25.49 -2.51
N GLY A 381 12.72 -26.72 -2.26
CA GLY A 381 12.11 -27.58 -1.25
C GLY A 381 10.63 -27.84 -1.56
N TYR A 382 9.75 -27.52 -0.62
CA TYR A 382 8.29 -27.60 -0.79
C TYR A 382 7.65 -26.26 -1.20
N SER A 383 8.48 -25.27 -1.53
CA SER A 383 8.05 -23.94 -1.95
C SER A 383 8.05 -23.82 -3.47
N ALA A 384 7.00 -23.21 -4.01
CA ALA A 384 6.93 -22.82 -5.41
C ALA A 384 7.27 -21.34 -5.56
N ASN A 385 8.24 -21.05 -6.40
CA ASN A 385 8.69 -19.69 -6.69
C ASN A 385 8.23 -19.28 -8.08
N MET A 386 7.61 -18.11 -8.16
CA MET A 386 7.11 -17.49 -9.38
C MET A 386 7.77 -16.12 -9.54
N ASN A 387 8.41 -15.86 -10.67
CA ASN A 387 9.09 -14.61 -10.92
C ASN A 387 8.63 -13.98 -12.24
N TRP A 388 8.34 -12.68 -12.20
CA TRP A 388 8.10 -11.84 -13.36
C TRP A 388 9.21 -10.81 -13.48
N PHE A 389 9.91 -10.81 -14.60
CA PHE A 389 11.05 -9.93 -14.86
C PHE A 389 10.81 -9.05 -16.07
N LEU A 390 11.11 -7.76 -15.94
CA LEU A 390 11.14 -6.83 -17.06
C LEU A 390 12.51 -6.89 -17.74
N HIS A 391 12.55 -7.11 -19.04
CA HIS A 391 13.77 -7.05 -19.86
C HIS A 391 13.83 -5.79 -20.71
N ASP A 392 15.02 -5.23 -20.92
CA ASP A 392 15.22 -4.24 -21.98
C ASP A 392 15.18 -4.97 -23.33
N SER A 393 14.20 -4.57 -24.16
CA SER A 393 13.96 -5.11 -25.50
C SER A 393 15.19 -5.14 -26.42
N MET A 394 16.20 -4.30 -26.17
CA MET A 394 17.37 -4.16 -27.04
C MET A 394 18.56 -5.07 -26.66
N ASP A 395 18.83 -5.26 -25.36
CA ASP A 395 19.98 -6.07 -24.90
C ASP A 395 19.56 -7.37 -24.18
N GLY A 396 18.27 -7.56 -23.94
CA GLY A 396 17.70 -8.72 -23.26
C GLY A 396 18.04 -8.80 -21.77
N LYS A 397 18.70 -7.80 -21.19
CA LYS A 397 19.07 -7.79 -19.77
C LYS A 397 17.88 -7.39 -18.92
N GLU A 398 17.81 -7.95 -17.71
CA GLU A 398 16.77 -7.60 -16.75
C GLU A 398 16.96 -6.15 -16.26
N VAL A 399 15.89 -5.37 -16.27
CA VAL A 399 15.94 -3.94 -15.97
C VAL A 399 16.43 -3.68 -14.55
N PHE A 400 16.01 -4.47 -13.56
CA PHE A 400 16.42 -4.28 -12.15
C PHE A 400 17.91 -4.60 -11.91
N SER A 401 18.47 -5.57 -12.65
CA SER A 401 19.87 -5.97 -12.50
C SER A 401 20.80 -5.13 -13.37
N SER A 402 20.29 -4.60 -14.48
CA SER A 402 21.00 -3.76 -15.44
C SER A 402 21.28 -2.35 -14.93
N LYS A 403 22.42 -1.81 -15.34
CA LYS A 403 22.78 -0.41 -15.17
C LYS A 403 22.61 0.31 -16.52
N PRO A 404 21.72 1.29 -16.65
CA PRO A 404 21.62 2.07 -17.87
C PRO A 404 22.91 2.89 -18.07
N SER A 405 23.40 2.96 -19.31
CA SER A 405 24.57 3.80 -19.61
C SER A 405 24.23 5.29 -19.42
N LYS A 406 25.23 6.13 -19.13
CA LYS A 406 25.02 7.60 -18.99
C LYS A 406 24.37 8.22 -20.23
N CYS A 407 24.69 7.70 -21.41
CA CYS A 407 24.07 8.13 -22.67
C CYS A 407 22.59 7.71 -22.75
N ALA A 408 22.24 6.51 -22.28
CA ALA A 408 20.86 6.04 -22.22
C ALA A 408 20.02 6.79 -21.17
N LEU A 409 20.64 7.39 -20.14
CA LEU A 409 19.95 8.23 -19.15
C LEU A 409 19.70 9.65 -19.66
N ILE A 410 20.62 10.21 -20.45
CA ILE A 410 20.50 11.55 -21.05
C ILE A 410 19.54 11.53 -22.24
N ASN A 411 19.60 10.47 -23.05
CA ASN A 411 18.70 10.25 -24.16
C ASN A 411 18.02 8.88 -24.01
N PRO A 412 16.94 8.79 -23.21
CA PRO A 412 16.24 7.54 -23.02
C PRO A 412 15.77 6.96 -24.34
N LYS A 413 15.99 5.66 -24.50
CA LYS A 413 15.59 4.91 -25.70
C LYS A 413 14.09 5.10 -25.96
N SER A 414 13.68 5.02 -27.22
CA SER A 414 12.30 5.28 -27.67
C SER A 414 11.26 4.44 -26.90
N TRP A 415 11.58 3.17 -26.62
CA TRP A 415 10.70 2.27 -25.85
C TRP A 415 10.49 2.75 -24.40
N PHE A 416 11.49 3.39 -23.79
CA PHE A 416 11.41 3.89 -22.41
C PHE A 416 10.66 5.23 -22.32
N LYS A 417 10.85 6.12 -23.31
CA LYS A 417 10.11 7.39 -23.43
C LYS A 417 8.61 7.18 -23.68
N ASN A 418 8.26 6.12 -24.43
CA ASN A 418 6.88 5.78 -24.78
C ASN A 418 6.34 4.57 -23.99
N ARG A 419 6.92 4.27 -22.82
CA ARG A 419 6.61 3.06 -22.04
C ARG A 419 5.15 2.91 -21.59
N TYR A 420 4.37 3.99 -21.65
CA TYR A 420 2.94 4.01 -21.28
C TYR A 420 2.00 4.23 -22.47
N SER A 421 2.53 4.55 -23.66
CA SER A 421 1.75 5.02 -24.81
C SER A 421 1.86 4.14 -26.06
N SER A 422 2.84 3.25 -26.16
CA SER A 422 3.01 2.38 -27.32
C SER A 422 1.98 1.24 -27.39
N ALA A 423 1.80 0.65 -28.58
CA ALA A 423 0.93 -0.50 -28.80
C ALA A 423 1.43 -1.74 -28.04
N TYR A 424 2.75 -1.94 -27.99
CA TYR A 424 3.43 -3.04 -27.27
C TYR A 424 3.99 -2.57 -25.93
N ARG A 425 3.23 -1.70 -25.23
CA ARG A 425 3.68 -1.10 -23.97
C ARG A 425 3.92 -2.17 -22.90
N PRO A 426 5.05 -2.10 -22.15
CA PRO A 426 5.32 -2.99 -21.02
C PRO A 426 4.41 -2.73 -19.81
N PHE A 427 3.70 -1.61 -19.80
CA PHE A 427 2.87 -1.16 -18.69
C PHE A 427 1.46 -0.78 -19.15
N THR A 428 0.52 -0.70 -18.23
CA THR A 428 -0.77 -0.05 -18.47
C THR A 428 -0.58 1.43 -18.80
N ARG A 429 -1.59 2.09 -19.35
CA ARG A 429 -1.55 3.55 -19.59
C ARG A 429 -1.35 4.35 -18.29
N GLN A 430 -1.77 3.78 -17.16
CA GLN A 430 -1.56 4.34 -15.84
C GLN A 430 -0.17 4.03 -15.28
N GLY A 431 0.59 3.14 -15.91
CA GLY A 431 1.98 2.84 -15.59
C GLY A 431 2.20 1.76 -14.55
N GLY A 432 1.24 0.86 -14.36
CA GLY A 432 1.42 -0.40 -13.64
C GLY A 432 1.47 -1.61 -14.57
N VAL A 433 1.33 -2.80 -14.00
CA VAL A 433 1.37 -4.09 -14.72
C VAL A 433 0.19 -4.96 -14.34
N ILE A 434 -0.25 -5.78 -15.28
CA ILE A 434 -1.27 -6.80 -15.07
C ILE A 434 -0.73 -8.11 -15.66
N PHE A 435 -0.60 -9.13 -14.83
CA PHE A 435 -0.30 -10.50 -15.25
C PHE A 435 -1.57 -11.33 -15.06
N ALA A 436 -2.15 -11.78 -16.16
CA ALA A 436 -3.32 -12.65 -16.15
C ALA A 436 -2.91 -14.11 -16.34
N GLY A 437 -3.77 -15.02 -15.87
CA GLY A 437 -3.48 -16.45 -15.83
C GLY A 437 -3.23 -17.11 -17.19
N ASP A 438 -3.81 -16.55 -18.25
CA ASP A 438 -3.68 -17.00 -19.64
C ASP A 438 -2.28 -16.77 -20.23
N GLU A 439 -1.60 -15.69 -19.84
CA GLU A 439 -0.27 -15.36 -20.34
C GLU A 439 0.87 -15.71 -19.37
N TYR A 440 0.62 -15.63 -18.06
CA TYR A 440 1.68 -15.69 -17.03
C TYR A 440 1.28 -16.44 -15.74
N GLY A 441 0.35 -17.40 -15.82
CA GLY A 441 -0.24 -18.05 -14.64
C GLY A 441 -0.48 -19.54 -14.76
N GLU A 442 0.57 -20.26 -15.12
CA GLU A 442 0.59 -21.72 -15.10
C GLU A 442 0.42 -22.29 -13.69
N ARG A 443 0.04 -23.57 -13.62
CA ARG A 443 -0.37 -24.24 -12.38
C ARG A 443 0.81 -24.74 -11.54
N VAL A 444 0.62 -24.75 -10.24
CA VAL A 444 1.46 -25.39 -9.24
C VAL A 444 0.65 -26.48 -8.54
N TRP A 445 1.26 -27.65 -8.33
CA TRP A 445 0.61 -28.81 -7.72
C TRP A 445 1.40 -29.30 -6.51
N TRP A 446 0.73 -29.46 -5.38
CA TRP A 446 1.23 -30.20 -4.24
C TRP A 446 0.44 -31.50 -4.11
N LYS A 447 1.14 -32.61 -3.95
CA LYS A 447 0.55 -33.87 -3.47
C LYS A 447 0.76 -33.93 -1.98
N VAL A 448 -0.34 -34.05 -1.24
CA VAL A 448 -0.37 -34.06 0.22
C VAL A 448 -0.95 -35.38 0.70
N ASP A 449 -0.44 -35.88 1.82
CA ASP A 449 -0.93 -37.08 2.47
C ASP A 449 -2.43 -36.99 2.81
N LYS A 450 -3.11 -38.14 2.80
CA LYS A 450 -4.55 -38.22 3.10
C LYS A 450 -4.93 -37.79 4.50
N SER A 451 -3.99 -37.78 5.45
CA SER A 451 -4.24 -37.26 6.80
C SER A 451 -4.62 -35.77 6.81
N ALA A 452 -4.45 -35.04 5.71
CA ALA A 452 -4.91 -33.66 5.55
C ALA A 452 -6.42 -33.52 5.33
N ILE A 453 -7.14 -34.59 4.96
CA ILE A 453 -8.60 -34.54 4.71
C ILE A 453 -9.35 -34.12 5.98
N GLY A 454 -10.30 -33.19 5.83
CA GLY A 454 -11.09 -32.60 6.91
C GLY A 454 -10.31 -31.59 7.77
N LYS A 455 -9.11 -31.16 7.35
CA LYS A 455 -8.30 -30.17 8.06
C LYS A 455 -8.17 -28.88 7.26
N THR A 456 -8.04 -27.78 7.99
CA THR A 456 -7.55 -26.51 7.45
C THR A 456 -6.04 -26.54 7.43
N MET A 457 -5.47 -26.39 6.23
CA MET A 457 -4.04 -26.21 6.03
C MET A 457 -3.72 -24.74 5.75
N GLU A 458 -2.53 -24.30 6.13
CA GLU A 458 -2.08 -22.91 5.95
C GLU A 458 -0.96 -22.84 4.91
N TRP A 459 -1.04 -21.83 4.05
CA TRP A 459 0.02 -21.45 3.11
C TRP A 459 0.57 -20.09 3.47
N GLU A 460 1.88 -20.01 3.48
CA GLU A 460 2.61 -18.77 3.51
C GLU A 460 2.84 -18.25 2.10
N ILE A 461 2.43 -17.02 1.86
CA ILE A 461 2.71 -16.25 0.65
C ILE A 461 3.75 -15.20 1.01
N ARG A 462 4.99 -15.40 0.56
CA ARG A 462 6.04 -14.36 0.60
C ARG A 462 6.13 -13.69 -0.75
N GLY A 463 6.34 -12.39 -0.77
CA GLY A 463 6.47 -11.67 -2.02
C GLY A 463 7.45 -10.50 -1.93
N TRP A 464 8.09 -10.24 -3.06
CA TRP A 464 9.01 -9.15 -3.26
C TRP A 464 8.62 -8.36 -4.50
N ILE A 465 8.58 -7.03 -4.38
CA ILE A 465 8.30 -6.13 -5.50
C ILE A 465 9.47 -5.15 -5.62
N TRP A 466 10.02 -5.03 -6.82
CA TRP A 466 11.05 -4.05 -7.16
C TRP A 466 10.45 -2.93 -7.99
N LEU A 467 10.73 -1.70 -7.56
CA LEU A 467 10.39 -0.48 -8.26
C LEU A 467 11.66 0.19 -8.74
N THR A 468 11.79 0.38 -10.04
CA THR A 468 12.94 1.07 -10.63
C THR A 468 12.51 2.45 -11.14
N TYR A 469 13.35 3.45 -10.91
CA TYR A 469 13.25 4.75 -11.55
C TYR A 469 14.38 4.91 -12.56
N TRP A 470 13.99 5.09 -13.82
CA TRP A 470 14.84 5.62 -14.88
C TRP A 470 14.18 6.90 -15.45
N PRO A 471 14.98 7.87 -15.92
CA PRO A 471 14.48 9.18 -16.34
C PRO A 471 13.54 9.10 -17.53
N ASN A 472 12.34 9.68 -17.39
CA ASN A 472 11.35 9.65 -18.46
C ASN A 472 11.59 10.74 -19.51
N LYS A 473 11.29 11.99 -19.14
CA LYS A 473 11.41 13.16 -20.01
C LYS A 473 12.54 14.08 -19.57
N ARG A 474 12.99 13.97 -18.32
CA ARG A 474 14.09 14.77 -17.79
C ARG A 474 15.44 14.18 -18.14
N VAL A 475 16.37 15.08 -18.45
CA VAL A 475 17.80 14.76 -18.53
C VAL A 475 18.36 14.72 -17.12
N THR A 476 18.66 13.52 -16.62
CA THR A 476 19.34 13.31 -15.33
C THR A 476 20.11 11.99 -15.38
N LEU A 477 21.17 11.88 -14.57
CA LEU A 477 21.92 10.63 -14.40
C LEU A 477 21.40 9.81 -13.21
N TYR A 478 20.40 10.33 -12.49
CA TYR A 478 19.80 9.67 -11.35
C TYR A 478 19.03 8.42 -11.78
N ASN A 479 19.35 7.31 -11.15
CA ASN A 479 18.58 6.07 -11.19
C ASN A 479 18.50 5.48 -9.78
N GLU A 480 17.39 4.79 -9.50
CA GLU A 480 17.17 4.14 -8.22
C GLU A 480 16.38 2.85 -8.43
N THR A 481 16.65 1.84 -7.61
CA THR A 481 15.79 0.67 -7.46
C THR A 481 15.51 0.44 -5.99
N ARG A 482 14.22 0.35 -5.67
CA ARG A 482 13.70 0.09 -4.33
C ARG A 482 13.02 -1.27 -4.28
N ARG A 483 13.09 -1.95 -3.14
CA ARG A 483 12.46 -3.25 -2.89
C ARG A 483 11.53 -3.18 -1.69
N LEU A 484 10.39 -3.85 -1.81
CA LEU A 484 9.57 -4.20 -0.65
C LEU A 484 9.47 -5.72 -0.52
N GLU A 485 9.31 -6.19 0.71
CA GLU A 485 9.02 -7.58 1.04
C GLU A 485 7.73 -7.64 1.87
N PHE A 486 6.83 -8.55 1.54
CA PHE A 486 5.64 -8.85 2.33
C PHE A 486 5.49 -10.34 2.60
N ARG A 487 4.76 -10.66 3.66
CA ARG A 487 4.46 -12.04 4.07
C ARG A 487 3.04 -12.12 4.61
N GLU A 488 2.23 -12.98 4.02
CA GLU A 488 0.87 -13.25 4.48
C GLU A 488 0.61 -14.75 4.61
N ILE A 489 -0.34 -15.11 5.46
CA ILE A 489 -0.80 -16.49 5.63
C ILE A 489 -2.24 -16.57 5.10
N VAL A 490 -2.51 -17.60 4.31
CA VAL A 490 -3.82 -17.94 3.79
C VAL A 490 -4.18 -19.36 4.17
N ASN A 491 -5.47 -19.61 4.32
CA ASN A 491 -5.99 -20.90 4.75
C ASN A 491 -6.65 -21.61 3.58
N LEU A 492 -6.60 -22.93 3.58
CA LEU A 492 -7.30 -23.79 2.63
C LEU A 492 -7.89 -24.96 3.40
N ASP A 493 -9.20 -25.12 3.25
CA ASP A 493 -9.93 -26.23 3.83
C ASP A 493 -9.89 -27.42 2.86
N VAL A 494 -9.41 -28.55 3.36
CA VAL A 494 -9.26 -29.77 2.56
C VAL A 494 -10.49 -30.65 2.76
N ALA A 495 -11.49 -30.44 1.90
CA ALA A 495 -12.77 -31.18 1.80
C ALA A 495 -13.70 -31.12 3.03
#